data_AF-A0A959NMI5-F1
#
_entry.id   AF-A0A959NMI5-F1
#
_cell.length_a   1.000
_cell.length_b   1.000
_cell.length_c   1.000
_cell.angle_alpha   90.00
_cell.angle_beta   90.00
_cell.angle_gamma   90.00
#
_symmetry.space_group_name_H-M   'P 1'
#
loop_
_entity.id
_entity.type
_entity.pdbx_description
1 polymer ?
#
loop_
_entity_poly.entity_id
_entity_poly.type
_entity_poly.pdbx_seq_one_letter_code
_entity_poly.pdbx_strand_id
1 'polypeptide(L)' 'MVNIEVCINCDSNQSVHDSVSAALQGGAATIELCGAMHLDGLTPIQKQIIDARKAFIDKPGLMV' A
#
# COMPACT_ATOMS: atom_id res chain seq x y z
N MET A 1 -18.80 4.32 11.07
CA MET A 1 -17.67 3.42 10.74
C MET A 1 -16.41 4.27 10.72
N VAL A 2 -15.28 3.76 11.22
CA VAL A 2 -14.01 4.51 11.30
C VAL A 2 -13.21 4.24 10.03
N ASN A 3 -12.58 5.26 9.45
CA ASN A 3 -11.68 5.09 8.32
C ASN A 3 -10.34 4.55 8.82
N ILE A 4 -9.95 3.37 8.34
CA ILE A 4 -8.69 2.73 8.68
C ILE A 4 -7.68 2.98 7.57
N GLU A 5 -6.47 3.36 7.97
CA GLU A 5 -5.28 3.41 7.13
C GLU A 5 -4.33 2.26 7.50
N VAL A 6 -3.64 1.71 6.50
CA VAL A 6 -2.68 0.61 6.68
C VAL A 6 -1.36 0.98 6.00
N CYS A 7 -0.25 1.02 6.76
CA CYS A 7 1.10 1.15 6.18
C CYS A 7 1.57 -0.22 5.67
N ILE A 8 1.99 -0.25 4.40
CA ILE A 8 2.35 -1.46 3.65
C ILE A 8 3.83 -1.41 3.31
N ASN A 9 4.55 -2.48 3.67
CA ASN A 9 5.96 -2.63 3.36
C ASN A 9 6.14 -2.98 1.87
N CYS A 10 6.85 -2.15 1.11
CA CYS A 10 7.10 -2.38 -0.30
C CYS A 10 8.44 -3.08 -0.63
N ASP A 11 9.26 -3.38 0.38
CA ASP A 11 10.59 -3.99 0.18
C ASP A 11 10.60 -5.51 0.37
N SER A 12 9.46 -6.11 0.71
CA SER A 12 9.36 -7.55 0.89
C SER A 12 9.42 -8.31 -0.45
N ASN A 13 9.78 -9.59 -0.40
CA ASN A 13 9.68 -10.47 -1.57
C ASN A 13 8.23 -10.74 -2.01
N GLN A 14 7.24 -10.37 -1.19
CA GLN A 14 5.83 -10.44 -1.57
C GLN A 14 5.50 -9.33 -2.57
N SER A 15 4.63 -9.65 -3.52
CA SER A 15 4.07 -8.66 -4.45
C SER A 15 3.43 -7.49 -3.69
N VAL A 16 3.90 -6.27 -3.99
CA VAL A 16 3.32 -5.02 -3.48
C VAL A 16 1.83 -4.94 -3.81
N HIS A 17 1.47 -5.34 -5.03
CA HIS A 17 0.07 -5.39 -5.48
C HIS A 17 -0.78 -6.24 -4.54
N ASP A 18 -0.31 -7.44 -4.18
CA ASP A 18 -1.11 -8.38 -3.38
C ASP A 18 -1.34 -7.87 -1.96
N SER A 19 -0.33 -7.23 -1.37
CA SER A 19 -0.43 -6.63 -0.04
C SER A 19 -1.42 -5.47 -0.02
N VAL A 20 -1.39 -4.61 -1.04
CA VAL A 20 -2.34 -3.51 -1.20
C VAL A 20 -3.75 -4.05 -1.46
N SER A 21 -3.92 -5.04 -2.34
CA SER A 21 -5.21 -5.68 -2.59
C SER A 21 -5.80 -6.28 -1.33
N ALA A 22 -4.99 -6.97 -0.52
CA ALA A 22 -5.43 -7.56 0.74
C ALA A 22 -5.92 -6.48 1.74
N ALA A 23 -5.19 -5.36 1.87
CA ALA A 23 -5.61 -4.25 2.72
C ALA A 23 -6.96 -3.65 2.27
N LEU A 24 -7.13 -3.42 0.96
CA LEU A 24 -8.37 -2.88 0.39
C LEU A 24 -9.56 -3.85 0.54
N GLN A 25 -9.32 -5.15 0.39
CA GLN A 25 -10.34 -6.20 0.62
C GLN A 25 -10.70 -6.31 2.11
N GLY A 26 -9.73 -6.09 3.00
CA GLY A 26 -9.93 -6.03 4.44
C GLY A 26 -10.68 -4.78 4.94
N GLY A 27 -11.00 -3.84 4.06
CA GLY A 27 -11.77 -2.64 4.38
C GLY A 27 -10.93 -1.41 4.73
N ALA A 28 -9.62 -1.42 4.45
CA ALA A 28 -8.81 -0.21 4.53
C ALA A 28 -9.37 0.87 3.58
N ALA A 29 -9.54 2.08 4.10
CA ALA A 29 -9.96 3.24 3.32
C ALA A 29 -8.76 3.87 2.58
N THR A 30 -7.59 3.78 3.20
CA THR A 30 -6.32 4.36 2.73
C THR A 30 -5.20 3.36 2.95
N ILE A 31 -4.16 3.42 2.12
CA ILE A 31 -2.87 2.79 2.43
C ILE A 31 -1.77 3.84 2.39
N GLU A 32 -0.75 3.64 3.22
CA GLU A 32 0.53 4.34 3.13
C GLU A 32 1.57 3.35 2.58
N LEU A 33 2.26 3.70 1.50
CA LEU A 33 3.28 2.82 0.95
C LEU A 33 4.64 3.17 1.54
N CYS A 34 5.23 2.22 2.26
CA CYS A 34 6.39 2.44 3.11
C CYS A 34 7.58 1.58 2.63
N GLY A 35 8.67 2.22 2.17
CA GLY A 35 9.98 1.59 2.01
C GLY A 35 10.68 1.44 3.35
N ALA A 36 11.62 0.51 3.48
CA ALA A 36 12.43 0.24 4.66
C ALA A 36 11.68 0.42 5.99
N MET A 37 10.49 -0.18 6.13
CA MET A 37 9.56 0.06 7.25
C MET A 37 10.18 -0.13 8.64
N HIS A 38 11.23 -0.95 8.75
CA HIS A 38 12.01 -1.14 9.98
C HIS A 38 12.83 0.10 10.43
N LEU A 39 12.90 1.14 9.58
CA LEU A 39 13.55 2.44 9.84
C LEU A 39 12.50 3.56 9.91
N ASP A 40 11.32 3.27 10.45
CA ASP A 40 10.16 4.18 10.53
C ASP A 40 9.56 4.62 9.18
N GLY A 41 9.88 3.91 8.10
CA GLY A 41 9.34 4.18 6.77
C GLY A 41 10.16 5.21 6.00
N LEU A 42 10.61 4.81 4.81
CA LEU A 42 11.26 5.65 3.81
C LEU A 42 10.39 5.75 2.57
N THR A 43 10.66 6.77 1.75
CA THR A 43 9.96 6.95 0.47
C THR A 43 10.20 5.75 -0.46
N PRO A 44 9.15 5.07 -0.95
CA PRO A 44 9.27 4.00 -1.94
C PRO A 44 9.88 4.49 -3.26
N ILE A 45 10.47 3.57 -4.03
CA ILE A 45 10.89 3.88 -5.40
C ILE A 45 9.68 3.92 -6.34
N GLN A 46 9.82 4.63 -7.46
CA GLN A 46 8.75 4.80 -8.45
C GLN A 46 8.12 3.49 -8.91
N LYS A 47 8.93 2.43 -9.09
CA LYS A 47 8.42 1.11 -9.50
C LYS A 47 7.42 0.55 -8.49
N GLN A 48 7.73 0.62 -7.19
CA GLN A 48 6.85 0.13 -6.12
C GLN A 48 5.53 0.91 -6.09
N ILE A 49 5.59 2.23 -6.29
CA ILE A 49 4.41 3.11 -6.39
C ILE A 49 3.53 2.69 -7.58
N ILE A 50 4.12 2.47 -8.76
CA ILE A 50 3.39 2.04 -9.96
C ILE A 50 2.73 0.67 -9.72
N ASP A 51 3.43 -0.26 -9.09
CA ASP A 51 2.91 -1.59 -8.81
C ASP A 51 1.77 -1.56 -7.78
N ALA A 52 1.88 -0.73 -6.74
CA ALA A 52 0.80 -0.49 -5.78
C ALA A 52 -0.46 0.09 -6.45
N ARG A 53 -0.29 1.07 -7.37
CA ARG A 53 -1.41 1.70 -8.07
C ARG A 53 -2.26 0.73 -8.89
N LYS A 54 -1.67 -0.38 -9.37
CA LYS A 54 -2.42 -1.42 -10.10
C LYS A 54 -3.48 -2.11 -9.25
N ALA A 55 -3.40 -2.06 -7.93
CA ALA A 55 -4.41 -2.64 -7.04
C ALA A 55 -5.70 -1.79 -6.92
N PHE A 56 -5.71 -0.56 -7.44
CA PHE A 56 -6.80 0.40 -7.30
C PHE A 56 -7.72 0.50 -8.53
N ILE A 57 -7.78 -0.52 -9.39
CA ILE A 57 -8.52 -0.46 -10.67
C ILE A 57 -10.01 -0.13 -10.47
N ASP A 58 -10.64 -0.69 -9.43
CA ASP A 58 -12.09 -0.57 -9.20
C ASP A 58 -12.47 0.37 -8.05
N LYS A 59 -11.49 0.92 -7.33
CA LYS A 59 -11.72 1.81 -6.18
C LYS A 59 -10.79 3.03 -6.25
N PRO A 60 -11.30 4.25 -6.10
CA PRO A 60 -10.49 5.46 -5.93
C PRO A 60 -9.89 5.49 -4.51
N GLY A 61 -9.23 4.42 -4.09
CA GLY A 61 -8.58 4.37 -2.79
C GLY A 61 -7.44 5.39 -2.73
N LEU A 62 -7.26 5.96 -1.55
CA LEU A 62 -6.20 6.93 -1.31
C LEU A 62 -4.90 6.16 -1.03
N MET A 63 -3.81 6.60 -1.64
CA MET A 63 -2.47 6.08 -1.39
C MET A 63 -1.55 7.28 -1.15
N VAL A 64 -0.93 7.27 0.03
CA VAL A 64 0.04 8.25 0.51
C VAL A 64 1.44 7.68 0.32
#